data_AF-A0A2H8TJZ6-F1
#
_entry.id   AF-A0A2H8TJZ6-F1
#
_cell.length_a   1.000
_cell.length_b   1.000
_cell.length_c   1.000
_cell.angle_alpha   90.00
_cell.angle_beta   90.00
_cell.angle_gamma   90.00
#
_symmetry.space_group_name_H-M   'P 1'
#
loop_
_entity.id
_entity.type
_entity.pdbx_description
1 polymer ?
#
loop_
_entity_poly.entity_id
_entity_poly.type
_entity_poly.pdbx_seq_one_letter_code
_entity_poly.pdbx_strand_id
1 'polypeptide(L)'
;MKPLKIDDIMDQEVQNLSGGELQRVAIALCLGKPADIYLIDEPSAYLDSEQRLVAAKVIKRFILHAKKTGFVVEHDFIMATYLADRVIVLEGQPSVTSTADTPQGLLAGMNRFLELLGITFRRDPNNFRPRINKTNSVKDVEQKRAGQYFFLED
;
A
#
# COMPACT_ATOMS: atom_id res chain seq x y z
N MET A 1 -17.97 5.89 7.60
CA MET A 1 -18.31 7.32 7.45
C MET A 1 -17.30 8.21 8.17
N LYS A 2 -17.36 8.32 9.50
CA LYS A 2 -16.56 9.30 10.27
C LYS A 2 -15.03 9.32 10.02
N PRO A 3 -14.31 8.18 9.92
CA PRO A 3 -12.86 8.23 9.70
C PRO A 3 -12.48 8.86 8.34
N LEU A 4 -13.29 8.62 7.30
CA LEU A 4 -13.08 9.20 5.97
C LEU A 4 -13.72 10.58 5.82
N LYS A 5 -14.27 11.18 6.88
CA LYS A 5 -15.01 12.45 6.89
C LYS A 5 -15.90 12.66 5.66
N ILE A 6 -16.74 11.66 5.35
CA ILE A 6 -17.71 11.73 4.25
C ILE A 6 -18.82 12.73 4.57
N ASP A 7 -19.10 12.95 5.85
CA ASP A 7 -20.14 13.87 6.32
C ASP A 7 -19.86 15.32 5.84
N ASP A 8 -18.59 15.72 5.77
CA ASP A 8 -18.15 17.06 5.33
C ASP A 8 -18.44 17.33 3.83
N ILE A 9 -18.64 16.28 3.04
CA ILE A 9 -18.81 16.33 1.58
C ILE A 9 -20.16 15.78 1.11
N MET A 10 -21.05 15.42 2.03
CA MET A 10 -22.33 14.77 1.71
C MET A 10 -23.25 15.65 0.85
N ASP A 11 -23.27 16.95 1.15
CA ASP A 11 -24.14 17.93 0.50
C ASP A 11 -23.49 18.61 -0.72
N GLN A 12 -22.25 18.24 -1.03
CA GLN A 12 -21.51 18.81 -2.15
C GLN A 12 -21.75 18.01 -3.43
N GLU A 13 -21.88 18.71 -4.56
CA GLU A 13 -21.94 18.05 -5.86
C GLU A 13 -20.61 17.39 -6.19
N VAL A 14 -20.65 16.18 -6.74
CA VAL A 14 -19.45 15.38 -7.06
C VAL A 14 -18.46 16.15 -7.95
N GLN A 15 -18.96 16.99 -8.87
CA GLN A 15 -18.14 17.79 -9.77
C GLN A 15 -17.27 18.86 -9.06
N ASN A 16 -17.62 19.21 -7.82
CA ASN A 16 -16.93 20.23 -7.03
C ASN A 16 -15.94 19.63 -6.01
N LEU A 17 -15.90 18.30 -5.89
CA LEU A 17 -15.01 17.61 -4.96
C LEU A 17 -13.56 17.63 -5.44
N SER A 18 -12.63 17.82 -4.52
CA SER A 18 -11.19 17.64 -4.77
C SER A 18 -10.85 16.17 -5.05
N GLY A 19 -9.68 15.91 -5.65
CA GLY A 19 -9.23 14.54 -5.93
C GLY A 19 -9.20 13.63 -4.70
N GLY A 20 -8.74 14.13 -3.55
CA GLY A 20 -8.73 13.37 -2.30
C GLY A 20 -10.13 13.11 -1.72
N GLU A 21 -11.07 14.04 -1.92
CA GLU A 21 -12.47 13.83 -1.56
C GLU A 21 -13.12 12.77 -2.44
N LEU A 22 -12.92 12.86 -3.76
CA LEU A 22 -13.38 11.83 -4.71
C LEU A 22 -12.82 10.46 -4.35
N GLN A 23 -11.54 10.38 -3.97
CA GLN A 23 -10.93 9.13 -3.55
C GLN A 23 -11.59 8.54 -2.29
N ARG A 24 -11.87 9.38 -1.29
CA ARG A 24 -12.57 8.94 -0.07
C ARG A 24 -14.00 8.45 -0.38
N VAL A 25 -14.69 9.10 -1.30
CA VAL A 25 -16.00 8.65 -1.80
C VAL A 25 -15.86 7.29 -2.50
N ALA A 26 -14.89 7.12 -3.39
CA ALA A 26 -14.67 5.85 -4.10
C ALA A 26 -14.41 4.68 -3.15
N ILE A 27 -13.55 4.89 -2.14
CA ILE A 27 -13.29 3.88 -1.09
C ILE A 27 -14.58 3.55 -0.31
N ALA A 28 -15.35 4.58 0.09
CA ALA A 28 -16.60 4.38 0.81
C ALA A 28 -17.65 3.61 -0.03
N LEU A 29 -17.77 3.92 -1.32
CA LEU A 29 -18.65 3.23 -2.26
C LEU A 29 -18.24 1.77 -2.45
N CYS A 30 -16.94 1.49 -2.57
CA CYS A 30 -16.43 0.13 -2.71
C CYS A 30 -16.78 -0.71 -1.47
N LEU A 31 -16.40 -0.25 -0.27
CA LEU A 31 -16.62 -0.98 0.98
C LEU A 31 -18.10 -1.03 1.40
N GLY A 32 -18.91 -0.05 0.98
CA GLY A 32 -20.34 -0.02 1.27
C GLY A 32 -21.16 -1.08 0.53
N LYS A 33 -20.62 -1.67 -0.55
CA LYS A 33 -21.27 -2.74 -1.29
C LYS A 33 -20.97 -4.10 -0.64
N PRO A 34 -21.97 -4.95 -0.40
CA PRO A 34 -21.73 -6.31 0.07
C PRO A 34 -21.04 -7.11 -1.04
N ALA A 35 -19.83 -7.59 -0.77
CA ALA A 35 -19.07 -8.44 -1.67
C ALA A 35 -18.23 -9.46 -0.89
N ASP A 36 -17.89 -10.57 -1.53
CA ASP A 36 -16.96 -11.55 -0.96
C ASP A 36 -15.50 -11.18 -1.23
N ILE A 37 -15.26 -10.52 -2.37
CA ILE A 37 -13.95 -10.07 -2.83
C ILE A 37 -14.03 -8.59 -3.20
N TYR A 38 -13.10 -7.80 -2.68
CA TYR A 38 -12.92 -6.38 -3.00
C TYR A 38 -11.66 -6.21 -3.85
N LEU A 39 -11.75 -5.43 -4.92
CA LEU A 39 -10.61 -5.03 -5.74
C LEU A 39 -10.41 -3.52 -5.56
N ILE A 40 -9.24 -3.11 -5.11
CA ILE A 40 -8.94 -1.72 -4.78
C ILE A 40 -7.62 -1.35 -5.44
N ASP A 41 -7.68 -0.46 -6.42
CA ASP A 41 -6.52 -0.04 -7.21
C ASP A 41 -6.13 1.40 -6.83
N GLU A 42 -4.87 1.59 -6.44
CA GLU A 42 -4.28 2.85 -5.99
C GLU A 42 -5.15 3.65 -4.98
N PRO A 43 -5.55 3.07 -3.83
CA PRO A 43 -6.33 3.79 -2.84
C PRO A 43 -5.63 5.01 -2.23
N SER A 44 -4.30 5.11 -2.33
CA SER A 44 -3.50 6.26 -1.90
C SER A 44 -3.53 7.49 -2.83
N ALA A 45 -4.12 7.38 -4.02
CA ALA A 45 -4.17 8.45 -5.01
C ALA A 45 -4.78 9.75 -4.44
N TYR A 46 -4.13 10.89 -4.69
CA TYR A 46 -4.54 12.22 -4.23
C TYR A 46 -4.65 12.43 -2.70
N LEU A 47 -4.35 11.41 -1.89
CA LEU A 47 -4.36 11.51 -0.43
C LEU A 47 -3.01 11.97 0.11
N ASP A 48 -3.04 12.81 1.15
CA ASP A 48 -1.87 13.13 1.94
C ASP A 48 -1.46 11.98 2.89
N SER A 49 -0.33 12.11 3.59
CA SER A 49 0.19 11.05 4.45
C SER A 49 -0.74 10.65 5.61
N GLU A 50 -1.52 11.58 6.15
CA GLU A 50 -2.46 11.29 7.24
C GLU A 50 -3.68 10.57 6.67
N GLN A 51 -4.22 11.08 5.56
CA GLN A 51 -5.37 10.51 4.88
C GLN A 51 -5.10 9.09 4.38
N ARG A 52 -3.91 8.80 3.84
CA ARG A 52 -3.49 7.44 3.44
C ARG A 52 -3.53 6.47 4.61
N LEU A 53 -2.97 6.86 5.76
CA LEU A 53 -2.97 6.02 6.94
C LEU A 53 -4.38 5.73 7.44
N VAL A 54 -5.26 6.73 7.41
CA VAL A 54 -6.67 6.58 7.78
C VAL A 54 -7.40 5.66 6.79
N ALA A 55 -7.20 5.86 5.48
CA ALA A 55 -7.77 5.00 4.44
C ALA A 55 -7.33 3.54 4.59
N ALA A 56 -6.02 3.31 4.77
CA ALA A 56 -5.46 1.98 4.98
C ALA A 56 -6.05 1.29 6.22
N LYS A 57 -6.18 2.03 7.34
CA LYS A 57 -6.83 1.54 8.57
C LYS A 57 -8.29 1.14 8.33
N VAL A 58 -9.04 1.97 7.60
CA VAL A 58 -10.44 1.69 7.28
C VAL A 58 -10.58 0.44 6.41
N ILE A 59 -9.79 0.35 5.34
CA ILE A 59 -9.80 -0.80 4.42
C ILE A 59 -9.46 -2.09 5.17
N LYS A 60 -8.33 -2.13 5.89
CA LYS A 60 -7.90 -3.32 6.65
C LYS A 60 -8.94 -3.76 7.66
N ARG A 61 -9.44 -2.81 8.45
CA ARG A 61 -10.41 -3.08 9.52
C ARG A 61 -11.72 -3.62 8.96
N PHE A 62 -12.20 -3.05 7.86
CA PHE A 62 -13.44 -3.50 7.22
C PHE A 62 -13.30 -4.93 6.70
N ILE A 63 -12.28 -5.20 5.90
CA ILE A 63 -12.03 -6.53 5.29
C ILE A 63 -11.90 -7.59 6.39
N LEU A 64 -11.12 -7.31 7.44
CA LEU A 64 -10.88 -8.24 8.54
C LEU A 64 -12.15 -8.53 9.35
N HIS A 65 -12.92 -7.51 9.74
CA HIS A 65 -14.14 -7.70 10.53
C HIS A 65 -15.25 -8.38 9.73
N ALA A 66 -15.39 -8.05 8.45
CA ALA A 66 -16.38 -8.66 7.58
C ALA A 66 -15.99 -10.07 7.12
N LYS A 67 -14.77 -10.53 7.46
CA LYS A 67 -14.18 -11.81 7.02
C LYS A 67 -14.21 -11.97 5.50
N LYS A 68 -13.84 -10.90 4.79
CA LYS A 68 -13.81 -10.82 3.32
C LYS A 68 -12.37 -10.86 2.81
N THR A 69 -12.22 -10.96 1.50
CA THR A 69 -10.91 -10.87 0.84
C THR A 69 -10.79 -9.55 0.09
N GLY A 70 -9.60 -8.94 0.11
CA GLY A 70 -9.29 -7.76 -0.68
C GLY A 70 -7.99 -7.92 -1.45
N PHE A 71 -8.01 -7.58 -2.74
CA PHE A 71 -6.80 -7.34 -3.53
C PHE A 71 -6.58 -5.84 -3.58
N VAL A 72 -5.40 -5.41 -3.14
CA VAL A 72 -5.01 -4.01 -3.16
C VAL A 72 -3.75 -3.85 -4.01
N VAL A 73 -3.81 -2.92 -4.97
CA VAL A 73 -2.65 -2.47 -5.75
C VAL A 73 -2.22 -1.12 -5.20
N GLU A 74 -0.93 -0.97 -4.90
CA GLU A 74 -0.38 0.23 -4.29
C GLU A 74 1.05 0.48 -4.75
N HIS A 75 1.37 1.76 -4.97
CA HIS A 75 2.73 2.26 -5.09
C HIS A 75 3.29 2.84 -3.78
N ASP A 76 2.46 3.07 -2.75
CA ASP A 76 2.91 3.54 -1.44
C ASP A 76 3.35 2.38 -0.52
N PHE A 77 4.65 2.33 -0.20
CA PHE A 77 5.23 1.28 0.64
C PHE A 77 4.60 1.16 2.03
N ILE A 78 4.24 2.27 2.66
CA ILE A 78 3.68 2.25 4.02
C ILE A 78 2.27 1.68 3.97
N MET A 79 1.48 2.15 3.00
CA MET A 79 0.12 1.65 2.80
C MET A 79 0.10 0.17 2.43
N ALA A 80 0.95 -0.25 1.48
CA ALA A 80 1.06 -1.64 1.05
C ALA A 80 1.45 -2.56 2.21
N THR A 81 2.51 -2.23 2.95
CA THR A 81 2.98 -3.05 4.09
C THR A 81 2.01 -3.05 5.27
N TYR A 82 1.23 -1.99 5.46
CA TYR A 82 0.18 -1.96 6.48
C TYR A 82 -1.00 -2.85 6.10
N LEU A 83 -1.40 -2.87 4.83
CA LEU A 83 -2.57 -3.60 4.32
C LEU A 83 -2.31 -5.09 4.08
N ALA A 84 -1.13 -5.44 3.58
CA ALA A 84 -0.86 -6.76 3.03
C ALA A 84 -0.59 -7.82 4.11
N ASP A 85 -1.27 -8.96 3.97
CA ASP A 85 -0.90 -10.23 4.62
C ASP A 85 0.00 -11.08 3.70
N ARG A 86 -0.25 -10.99 2.39
CA ARG A 86 0.50 -11.62 1.31
C ARG A 86 0.74 -10.63 0.19
N VAL A 87 1.81 -10.85 -0.57
CA VAL A 87 2.22 -9.99 -1.68
C VAL A 87 2.34 -10.81 -2.95
N ILE A 88 1.80 -10.29 -4.05
CA ILE A 88 2.06 -10.75 -5.41
C ILE A 88 3.01 -9.72 -6.04
N VAL A 89 4.15 -10.16 -6.54
CA VAL A 89 5.12 -9.30 -7.23
C VAL A 89 4.88 -9.42 -8.73
N LEU A 90 4.81 -8.29 -9.41
CA LEU A 90 4.78 -8.23 -10.87
C LEU A 90 6.18 -7.89 -11.38
N GLU A 91 6.62 -8.63 -12.39
CA GLU A 91 7.91 -8.45 -13.06
C GLU A 91 7.71 -8.34 -14.57
N GLY A 92 8.71 -7.79 -15.27
CA GLY A 92 8.71 -7.70 -16.72
C GLY A 92 9.14 -6.32 -17.22
N GLN A 93 8.96 -6.11 -18.52
CA GLN A 93 9.27 -4.83 -19.15
C GLN A 93 7.96 -4.08 -19.44
N PRO A 94 7.78 -2.85 -18.92
CA PRO A 94 6.58 -2.06 -19.17
C PRO A 94 6.26 -1.97 -20.66
N SER A 95 4.99 -2.16 -21.01
CA SER A 95 4.49 -2.17 -22.39
C SER A 95 5.04 -3.29 -23.29
N VAL A 96 5.72 -4.30 -22.73
CA VAL A 96 6.29 -5.43 -23.49
C VAL A 96 5.90 -6.78 -22.88
N THR A 97 6.24 -7.03 -21.61
CA THR A 97 5.95 -8.30 -20.91
C THR A 97 5.57 -8.04 -19.46
N SER A 98 4.73 -8.91 -18.91
CA SER A 98 4.43 -8.92 -17.47
C SER A 98 4.18 -10.35 -16.99
N THR A 99 4.77 -10.71 -15.86
CA THR A 99 4.56 -11.96 -15.14
C THR A 99 4.23 -11.65 -13.69
N ALA A 100 3.26 -12.37 -13.12
CA ALA A 100 2.87 -12.23 -11.72
C ALA A 100 3.27 -13.49 -10.95
N ASP A 101 3.90 -13.29 -9.80
CA ASP A 101 4.27 -14.37 -8.89
C ASP A 101 3.05 -14.95 -8.16
N THR A 102 3.20 -16.16 -7.62
CA THR A 102 2.24 -16.69 -6.64
C THR A 102 2.25 -15.86 -5.35
N PRO A 103 1.12 -15.73 -4.62
CA PRO A 103 1.07 -14.96 -3.37
C PRO A 103 2.08 -15.45 -2.32
N GLN A 104 3.06 -14.61 -2.00
CA GLN A 104 4.12 -14.88 -1.03
C GLN A 104 3.83 -14.21 0.31
N GLY A 105 4.53 -14.62 1.37
CA GLY A 105 4.53 -13.88 2.64
C GLY A 105 5.10 -12.47 2.47
N LEU A 106 4.67 -11.53 3.31
CA LEU A 106 5.03 -10.10 3.19
C LEU A 106 6.55 -9.88 3.09
N LEU A 107 7.35 -10.51 3.96
CA LEU A 107 8.81 -10.34 3.95
C LEU A 107 9.43 -10.81 2.62
N ALA A 108 9.04 -12.00 2.14
CA ALA A 108 9.58 -12.58 0.92
C ALA A 108 9.21 -11.74 -0.32
N GLY A 109 7.93 -11.39 -0.45
CA GLY A 109 7.46 -10.58 -1.58
C GLY A 109 8.06 -9.17 -1.60
N MET A 110 8.20 -8.52 -0.43
CA MET A 110 8.84 -7.20 -0.36
C MET A 110 10.34 -7.24 -0.65
N ASN A 111 11.05 -8.26 -0.18
CA ASN A 111 12.47 -8.44 -0.54
C ASN A 111 12.64 -8.66 -2.03
N ARG A 112 11.80 -9.51 -2.64
CA ARG A 112 11.82 -9.74 -4.08
C ARG A 112 11.54 -8.47 -4.87
N PHE A 113 10.48 -7.74 -4.53
CA PHE A 113 10.12 -6.48 -5.18
C PHE A 113 11.26 -5.44 -5.11
N LEU A 114 11.87 -5.27 -3.95
CA LEU A 114 12.96 -4.31 -3.75
C LEU A 114 14.27 -4.73 -4.42
N GLU A 115 14.55 -6.03 -4.47
CA GLU A 115 15.67 -6.59 -5.22
C GLU A 115 15.58 -6.22 -6.70
N LEU A 116 14.40 -6.38 -7.32
CA LEU A 116 14.16 -6.01 -8.72
C LEU A 116 14.39 -4.52 -8.98
N LEU A 117 14.03 -3.67 -8.02
CA LEU A 117 14.28 -2.23 -8.10
C LEU A 117 15.73 -1.85 -7.81
N GLY A 118 16.53 -2.74 -7.22
CA GLY A 118 17.89 -2.46 -6.77
C GLY A 118 17.96 -1.44 -5.62
N ILE A 119 16.86 -1.28 -4.88
CA ILE A 119 16.70 -0.28 -3.79
C ILE A 119 16.59 -1.01 -2.46
N THR A 120 17.28 -0.52 -1.43
CA THR A 120 17.14 -1.02 -0.07
C THR A 120 16.49 -0.01 0.86
N PHE A 121 15.77 -0.50 1.86
CA PHE A 121 15.14 0.32 2.90
C PHE A 121 15.77 0.04 4.27
N ARG A 122 15.88 1.10 5.07
CA ARG A 122 16.12 1.02 6.51
C ARG A 122 14.94 1.61 7.26
N ARG A 123 14.77 1.23 8.52
CA ARG A 123 13.86 1.92 9.43
C ARG A 123 14.61 3.07 10.12
N ASP A 124 13.93 4.20 10.27
CA ASP A 124 14.39 5.28 11.12
C ASP A 124 14.26 4.86 12.59
N PRO A 125 15.30 4.96 13.43
CA PRO A 125 15.28 4.44 14.80
C PRO A 125 14.33 5.22 15.73
N ASN A 126 13.95 6.46 15.37
CA ASN A 126 13.16 7.31 16.25
C ASN A 126 11.65 7.19 15.98
N ASN A 127 11.27 7.02 14.72
CA ASN A 127 9.86 7.04 14.30
C ASN A 127 9.45 5.82 13.47
N PHE A 128 10.36 4.84 13.30
CA PHE A 128 10.15 3.60 12.56
C PHE A 128 9.67 3.81 11.13
N ARG A 129 9.83 4.99 10.53
CA ARG A 129 9.44 5.21 9.14
C ARG A 129 10.43 4.52 8.19
N PRO A 130 9.96 3.89 7.11
CA PRO A 130 10.84 3.36 6.09
C PRO A 130 11.58 4.52 5.39
N ARG A 131 12.91 4.37 5.25
CA ARG A 131 13.80 5.32 4.60
C ARG A 131 14.62 4.60 3.54
N ILE A 132 14.60 5.12 2.33
CA ILE A 132 15.45 4.63 1.24
C ILE A 132 16.93 4.87 1.60
N ASN A 133 17.77 3.87 1.37
CA ASN A 133 19.21 4.04 1.45
C ASN A 133 19.75 4.72 0.20
N LYS A 134 20.79 5.54 0.39
CA LYS A 134 21.54 6.06 -0.76
C LYS A 134 22.22 4.89 -1.47
N THR A 135 22.06 4.83 -2.79
CA THR A 135 22.68 3.81 -3.65
C THR A 135 24.18 3.73 -3.37
N ASN A 136 24.70 2.50 -3.21
CA ASN A 136 26.10 2.20 -2.92
C ASN A 136 26.63 2.77 -1.58
N SER A 137 25.77 3.21 -0.67
CA SER A 137 26.18 3.47 0.71
C SER A 137 26.60 2.17 1.41
N VAL A 138 27.39 2.27 2.48
CA VAL A 138 27.83 1.11 3.26
C VAL A 138 26.64 0.21 3.65
N LYS A 139 25.56 0.81 4.18
CA LYS A 139 24.34 0.09 4.55
C LYS A 139 23.61 -0.55 3.36
N ASP A 140 23.57 0.11 2.20
CA ASP A 140 22.95 -0.45 0.99
C ASP A 140 23.70 -1.70 0.51
N VAL A 141 25.03 -1.66 0.53
CA VAL A 141 25.88 -2.79 0.13
C VAL A 141 25.76 -3.95 1.12
N GLU A 142 25.78 -3.67 2.42
CA GLU A 142 25.59 -4.69 3.47
C GLU A 142 24.24 -5.39 3.32
N GLN A 143 23.16 -4.63 3.15
CA GLN A 143 21.80 -5.17 2.99
C GLN A 143 21.65 -6.02 1.72
N LYS A 144 22.20 -5.56 0.58
CA LYS A 144 22.21 -6.32 -0.68
C LYS A 144 22.98 -7.63 -0.54
N ARG A 145 24.16 -7.61 0.11
CA ARG A 145 24.95 -8.83 0.36
C ARG A 145 24.23 -9.83 1.26
N ALA A 146 23.45 -9.33 2.22
CA ALA A 146 22.65 -10.17 3.11
C ALA A 146 21.34 -10.67 2.46
N GLY A 147 20.96 -10.17 1.28
CA GLY A 147 19.64 -10.44 0.68
C GLY A 147 18.48 -9.82 1.46
N GLN A 148 18.75 -8.82 2.30
CA GLN A 148 17.79 -8.18 3.20
C GLN A 148 17.51 -6.74 2.77
N TYR A 149 16.56 -6.58 1.87
CA TYR A 149 16.12 -5.30 1.32
C TYR A 149 15.00 -4.65 2.16
N PHE A 150 14.21 -5.48 2.85
CA PHE A 150 13.10 -5.07 3.71
C PHE A 150 13.19 -5.71 5.10
N PHE A 151 12.79 -4.95 6.12
CA PHE A 151 12.75 -5.39 7.52
C PHE A 151 11.32 -5.20 8.08
N LEU A 152 10.71 -6.31 8.49
CA LEU A 152 9.60 -6.33 9.44
C LEU A 152 10.21 -6.26 10.84
N GLU A 153 9.54 -5.60 11.77
CA GLU A 153 10.00 -5.39 13.16
C GLU A 153 10.61 -6.65 13.81
N ASP A 154 11.54 -6.44 14.73
CA ASP A 154 11.63 -7.23 15.97
C ASP A 154 10.74 -6.56 17.03
#